data_AF-A0A4Q3JHW9-F1
#
_entry.id   AF-A0A4Q3JHW9-F1
#
_cell.length_a   1.000
_cell.length_b   1.000
_cell.length_c   1.000
_cell.angle_alpha   90.00
_cell.angle_beta   90.00
_cell.angle_gamma   90.00
#
_symmetry.space_group_name_H-M   'P 1'
#
loop_
_entity.id
_entity.type
_entity.pdbx_description
1 polymer ?
#
loop_
_entity_poly.entity_id
_entity_poly.type
_entity_poly.pdbx_seq_one_letter_code
_entity_poly.pdbx_strand_id
1 'polypeptide(L)'
;MTYSPQVDAFRKLHQSGCFVMPNPWDEGSARWLRGQGFKALASTSAGFAFTQGRADQDVPRDMMLAHLSELVKAVPDLPINADFENGYADTPDGVAA
;
A
#
# COMPACT_ATOMS: atom_id res chain seq x y z
N MET A 1 16.72 3.42 -14.95
CA MET A 1 16.22 2.68 -13.77
C MET A 1 15.49 1.45 -14.26
N THR A 2 15.89 0.27 -13.81
CA THR A 2 15.14 -0.97 -14.05
C THR A 2 14.15 -1.13 -12.91
N TYR A 3 12.86 -1.16 -13.23
CA TYR A 3 11.80 -1.33 -12.23
C TYR A 3 11.65 -2.81 -11.86
N SER A 4 11.06 -3.10 -10.69
CA SER A 4 10.74 -4.48 -10.32
C SER A 4 9.61 -5.02 -11.22
N PRO A 5 9.48 -6.35 -11.37
CA PRO A 5 8.36 -6.95 -12.09
C PRO A 5 6.98 -6.49 -11.60
N GLN A 6 6.83 -6.21 -10.31
CA GLN A 6 5.60 -5.72 -9.70
C GLN A 6 5.24 -4.32 -10.21
N VAL A 7 6.21 -3.40 -10.29
CA VAL A 7 5.99 -2.05 -10.82
C VAL A 7 5.58 -2.09 -12.30
N ASP A 8 6.22 -2.94 -13.09
CA ASP A 8 5.84 -3.12 -14.49
C ASP A 8 4.45 -3.75 -14.65
N ALA A 9 4.11 -4.72 -13.81
CA ALA A 9 2.77 -5.32 -13.77
C ALA A 9 1.70 -4.28 -13.40
N PHE A 10 1.96 -3.46 -12.38
CA PHE A 10 1.05 -2.39 -11.95
C PHE A 10 0.82 -1.37 -13.06
N ARG A 11 1.87 -0.95 -13.77
CA ARG A 11 1.73 -0.05 -14.93
C ARG A 11 0.90 -0.65 -16.03
N LYS A 12 1.10 -1.94 -16.36
CA LYS A 12 0.29 -2.65 -17.36
C LYS A 12 -1.20 -2.68 -17.00
N LEU A 13 -1.54 -2.88 -15.72
CA LEU A 13 -2.93 -2.83 -15.27
C LEU A 13 -3.62 -1.48 -15.55
N HIS A 14 -2.86 -0.38 -15.56
CA HIS A 14 -3.38 0.97 -15.84
C HIS A 14 -3.40 1.35 -17.33
N GLN A 15 -2.80 0.56 -18.22
CA GLN A 15 -2.70 0.93 -19.63
C GLN A 15 -4.05 0.90 -20.36
N SER A 16 -5.00 0.07 -19.91
CA SER A 16 -6.31 -0.04 -20.55
C SER A 16 -7.33 -0.71 -19.64
N GLY A 17 -8.61 -0.37 -19.82
CA GLY A 17 -9.70 -0.96 -19.08
C GLY A 17 -9.82 -0.43 -17.65
N CYS A 18 -10.42 -1.24 -16.78
CA CYS A 18 -10.59 -0.94 -15.36
C CYS A 18 -10.33 -2.23 -14.57
N PHE A 19 -9.75 -2.10 -13.38
CA PHE A 19 -9.50 -3.23 -12.48
C PHE A 19 -9.81 -2.82 -11.05
N VAL A 20 -10.17 -3.81 -10.23
CA VAL A 20 -10.44 -3.60 -8.81
C VAL A 20 -9.15 -3.75 -8.01
N MET A 21 -8.89 -2.78 -7.13
CA MET A 21 -7.74 -2.76 -6.23
C MET A 21 -8.26 -2.55 -4.80
N PRO A 22 -8.48 -3.63 -4.03
CA PRO A 22 -8.97 -3.54 -2.67
C PRO A 22 -7.86 -3.14 -1.69
N ASN A 23 -8.28 -2.63 -0.52
CA ASN A 23 -7.37 -2.07 0.48
C ASN A 23 -7.29 -2.92 1.76
N PRO A 24 -6.36 -3.90 1.87
CA PRO A 24 -6.09 -4.57 3.14
C PRO A 24 -5.53 -3.61 4.21
N TRP A 25 -5.83 -3.94 5.47
CA TRP A 25 -5.33 -3.24 6.67
C TRP A 25 -4.37 -4.08 7.52
N ASP A 26 -4.11 -5.34 7.14
CA ASP A 26 -3.16 -6.26 7.79
C ASP A 26 -2.69 -7.37 6.84
N GLU A 27 -1.76 -8.23 7.29
CA GLU A 27 -1.26 -9.35 6.50
C GLU A 27 -2.36 -10.38 6.15
N GLY A 28 -3.30 -10.61 7.07
CA GLY A 28 -4.36 -11.61 6.92
C GLY A 28 -5.31 -11.26 5.78
N SER A 29 -5.81 -10.03 5.79
CA SER A 29 -6.64 -9.45 4.73
C SER A 29 -5.89 -9.40 3.40
N ALA A 30 -4.61 -9.05 3.38
CA ALA A 30 -3.80 -9.06 2.16
C ALA A 30 -3.69 -10.46 1.54
N ARG A 31 -3.37 -11.48 2.36
CA ARG A 31 -3.29 -12.88 1.91
C ARG A 31 -4.64 -13.40 1.43
N TRP A 32 -5.72 -13.05 2.12
CA TRP A 32 -7.07 -13.45 1.73
C TRP A 32 -7.45 -12.85 0.37
N LEU A 33 -7.23 -11.54 0.17
CA LEU A 33 -7.50 -10.85 -1.10
C LEU A 33 -6.63 -11.40 -2.24
N ARG A 34 -5.36 -11.70 -1.98
CA ARG A 34 -4.52 -12.43 -2.95
C ARG A 34 -5.16 -13.76 -3.34
N GLY A 35 -5.67 -14.53 -2.37
CA GLY A 35 -6.39 -15.78 -2.60
C GLY A 35 -7.67 -15.64 -3.43
N GLN A 36 -8.32 -14.47 -3.40
CA GLN A 36 -9.47 -14.14 -4.24
C GLN A 36 -9.08 -13.77 -5.68
N GLY A 37 -7.77 -13.70 -6.00
CA GLY A 37 -7.27 -13.52 -7.36
C GLY A 37 -7.13 -12.07 -7.83
N PHE A 38 -7.23 -11.09 -6.91
CA PHE A 38 -6.95 -9.68 -7.21
C PHE A 38 -5.53 -9.49 -7.77
N LYS A 39 -5.38 -8.57 -8.73
CA LYS A 39 -4.12 -8.37 -9.47
C LYS A 39 -3.21 -7.31 -8.88
N ALA A 40 -3.74 -6.51 -7.97
CA ALA A 40 -3.03 -5.49 -7.21
C ALA A 40 -3.79 -5.21 -5.92
N LEU A 41 -3.10 -4.72 -4.90
CA LEU A 41 -3.68 -4.23 -3.64
C LEU A 41 -3.22 -2.78 -3.40
N ALA A 42 -3.95 -2.06 -2.56
CA ALA A 42 -3.51 -0.77 -2.02
C ALA A 42 -3.49 -0.84 -0.49
N SER A 43 -2.59 -0.14 0.22
CA SER A 43 -2.79 0.02 1.66
C SER A 43 -3.94 1.01 1.94
N THR A 44 -4.33 1.11 3.20
CA THR A 44 -5.25 2.16 3.68
C THR A 44 -4.69 2.75 4.97
N SER A 45 -4.41 4.04 4.95
CA SER A 45 -3.99 4.82 6.13
C SER A 45 -5.01 4.70 7.26
N ALA A 46 -6.25 5.09 6.98
CA ALA A 46 -7.36 5.01 7.94
C ALA A 46 -7.62 3.58 8.45
N GLY A 47 -7.62 2.59 7.55
CA GLY A 47 -7.87 1.20 7.92
C GLY A 47 -6.81 0.68 8.87
N PHE A 48 -5.52 0.92 8.59
CA PHE A 48 -4.44 0.56 9.50
C PHE A 48 -4.54 1.35 10.82
N ALA A 49 -4.72 2.68 10.77
CA ALA A 49 -4.83 3.52 11.96
C ALA A 49 -5.89 3.03 12.95
N PHE A 50 -7.06 2.62 12.45
CA PHE A 50 -8.16 2.15 13.29
C PHE A 50 -7.83 0.82 13.98
N THR A 51 -7.05 -0.07 13.36
CA THR A 51 -6.54 -1.29 14.04
C THR A 51 -5.62 -0.97 15.21
N GLN A 52 -5.00 0.21 15.21
CA GLN A 52 -4.07 0.69 16.22
C GLN A 52 -4.75 1.60 17.26
N GLY A 53 -6.07 1.77 17.18
CA GLY A 53 -6.83 2.66 18.06
C GLY A 53 -6.54 4.15 17.84
N ARG A 54 -6.10 4.52 16.63
CA ARG A 54 -5.76 5.88 16.24
C ARG A 54 -6.74 6.44 15.23
N ALA A 55 -6.84 7.76 15.17
CA ALA A 55 -7.51 8.43 14.06
C ALA A 55 -6.66 8.31 12.78
N ASP A 56 -7.28 8.53 11.62
CA ASP A 56 -6.55 8.72 10.37
C ASP A 56 -5.55 9.88 10.50
N GLN A 57 -4.42 9.85 9.80
CA GLN A 57 -3.30 10.82 9.93
C GLN A 57 -2.58 10.87 11.29
N ASP A 58 -2.92 10.00 12.26
CA ASP A 58 -2.27 9.96 13.59
C ASP A 58 -1.26 8.80 13.75
N VAL A 59 -1.02 8.00 12.70
CA VAL A 59 0.00 6.95 12.70
C VAL A 59 1.38 7.56 12.43
N PRO A 60 2.40 7.34 13.28
CA PRO A 60 3.75 7.83 12.99
C PRO A 60 4.34 7.21 11.70
N ARG A 61 5.09 8.00 10.92
CA ARG A 61 5.70 7.59 9.65
C ARG A 61 6.39 6.22 9.71
N ASP A 62 7.26 6.01 10.70
CA ASP A 62 8.04 4.78 10.81
C ASP A 62 7.15 3.55 11.06
N MET A 63 6.03 3.75 11.76
CA MET A 63 5.03 2.70 11.98
C MET A 63 4.27 2.38 10.69
N MET A 64 3.91 3.38 9.89
CA MET A 64 3.29 3.16 8.58
C MET A 64 4.25 2.45 7.61
N LEU A 65 5.53 2.85 7.57
CA LEU A 65 6.53 2.20 6.73
C LEU A 65 6.78 0.74 7.13
N ALA A 66 6.73 0.43 8.43
CA ALA A 66 6.79 -0.94 8.92
C ALA A 66 5.58 -1.76 8.43
N HIS A 67 4.36 -1.22 8.58
CA HIS A 67 3.13 -1.86 8.10
C HIS A 67 3.14 -2.12 6.59
N LEU A 68 3.53 -1.13 5.79
CA LEU A 68 3.68 -1.28 4.34
C LEU A 68 4.67 -2.39 3.98
N SER A 69 5.77 -2.48 4.72
CA SER A 69 6.78 -3.53 4.53
C SER A 69 6.23 -4.92 4.89
N GLU A 70 5.38 -5.04 5.91
CA GLU A 70 4.70 -6.28 6.28
C GLU A 70 3.72 -6.72 5.19
N LEU A 71 2.92 -5.80 4.64
CA LEU A 71 2.01 -6.08 3.53
C LEU A 71 2.78 -6.62 2.30
N VAL A 72 3.88 -5.96 1.91
CA VAL A 72 4.71 -6.40 0.77
C VAL A 72 5.28 -7.80 1.01
N LYS A 73 5.74 -8.10 2.23
CA LYS A 73 6.25 -9.43 2.60
C LYS A 73 5.16 -10.50 2.59
N ALA A 74 3.92 -10.15 2.93
CA ALA A 74 2.80 -11.09 2.97
C ALA A 74 2.35 -11.55 1.57
N VAL A 75 2.51 -10.69 0.55
CA VAL A 75 2.09 -10.98 -0.84
C VAL A 75 3.14 -10.53 -1.87
N PRO A 76 4.36 -11.13 -1.86
CA PRO A 76 5.51 -10.63 -2.61
C PRO A 76 5.35 -10.71 -4.14
N ASP A 77 4.36 -11.47 -4.62
CA ASP A 77 4.02 -11.66 -6.02
C ASP A 77 3.02 -10.63 -6.58
N LEU A 78 2.44 -9.78 -5.74
CA LEU A 78 1.50 -8.73 -6.16
C LEU A 78 2.12 -7.32 -6.04
N PRO A 79 1.76 -6.38 -6.93
CA PRO A 79 1.99 -4.98 -6.68
C PRO A 79 1.11 -4.47 -5.54
N ILE A 80 1.72 -3.69 -4.64
CA ILE A 80 1.04 -2.96 -3.56
C ILE A 80 1.24 -1.47 -3.78
N ASN A 81 0.13 -0.73 -3.86
CA ASN A 81 0.13 0.72 -3.86
C ASN A 81 0.13 1.24 -2.41
N ALA A 82 1.19 1.92 -2.01
CA ALA A 82 1.26 2.54 -0.69
C ALA A 82 0.47 3.86 -0.67
N ASP A 83 -0.48 3.95 0.25
CA ASP A 83 -1.09 5.20 0.70
C ASP A 83 -0.13 5.89 1.67
N PHE A 84 0.44 7.02 1.23
CA PHE A 84 1.36 7.85 2.01
C PHE A 84 0.70 9.11 2.55
N GLU A 85 -0.62 9.26 2.42
CA GLU A 85 -1.34 10.45 2.88
C GLU A 85 -0.79 11.72 2.20
N ASN A 86 -0.32 12.72 2.96
CA ASN A 86 0.36 13.91 2.45
C ASN A 86 1.89 13.75 2.33
N GLY A 87 2.43 12.54 2.53
CA GLY A 87 3.87 12.25 2.53
C GLY A 87 4.55 12.48 3.88
N TYR A 88 3.79 12.59 4.98
CA TYR A 88 4.31 12.84 6.33
C TYR A 88 5.09 14.15 6.47
N ALA A 89 4.83 15.12 5.60
CA ALA A 89 5.47 16.43 5.61
C ALA A 89 4.55 17.49 4.96
N ASP A 90 4.66 18.73 5.42
CA ASP A 90 3.89 19.86 4.88
C ASP A 90 4.54 20.51 3.65
N THR A 91 5.82 20.20 3.39
CA THR A 91 6.59 20.79 2.29
C THR A 91 7.17 19.70 1.38
N PRO A 92 7.34 19.99 0.07
CA PRO A 92 8.00 19.07 -0.86
C PRO A 92 9.40 18.65 -0.42
N ASP A 93 10.17 19.58 0.16
CA ASP A 93 11.51 19.29 0.68
C ASP A 93 11.45 18.31 1.87
N GLY A 94 10.41 18.41 2.70
CA GLY A 94 10.20 17.45 3.79
C GLY A 94 9.82 16.05 3.30
N VAL A 95 9.11 15.94 2.17
CA VAL A 95 8.79 14.66 1.53
C VAL A 95 10.04 14.04 0.88
N ALA A 96 10.97 14.86 0.38
CA ALA A 96 12.19 14.41 -0.28
C ALA A 96 13.34 14.01 0.68
N ALA A 97 13.20 14.29 1.98
CA ALA A 97 14.22 14.16 3.01
C ALA A 97 14.44 12.73 3.55
#